data_AF-A0A5C7IBV9-F1
#
_entry.id   AF-A0A5C7IBV9-F1
#
_cell.length_a   1.000
_cell.length_b   1.000
_cell.length_c   1.000
_cell.angle_alpha   90.00
_cell.angle_beta   90.00
_cell.angle_gamma   90.00
#
_symmetry.space_group_name_H-M   'P 1'
#
loop_
_entity.id
_entity.type
_entity.pdbx_description
1 polymer ?
#
loop_
_entity_poly.entity_id
_entity_poly.type
_entity_poly.pdbx_seq_one_letter_code
_entity_poly.pdbx_strand_id
1 'polypeptide(L)'
;MDLLPNMKSSPAVEREKRAAAAVDSVAVNMGKVHGSLAHAGKVRGQTPKVTKQDKKKKPHGCVHKRMQYNRRFVTVVVGFGKKRGPNSSEK
;
A
#
# COMPACT_ATOMS: atom_id res chain seq x y z
N MET A 1 46.93 34.78 -49.08
CA MET A 1 47.25 34.68 -47.63
C MET A 1 46.19 33.76 -47.06
N ASP A 2 46.43 32.47 -47.21
CA ASP A 2 45.42 31.43 -47.09
C ASP A 2 45.26 31.00 -45.63
N LEU A 3 44.01 31.06 -45.15
CA LEU A 3 43.63 30.66 -43.81
C LEU A 3 43.64 29.12 -43.70
N LEU A 4 44.47 28.61 -42.80
CA LEU A 4 44.55 27.20 -42.40
C LEU A 4 43.24 26.72 -41.73
N PRO A 5 42.72 25.53 -42.04
CA PRO A 5 41.62 24.92 -41.30
C PRO A 5 42.07 24.28 -39.98
N ASN A 6 41.27 24.51 -38.94
CA ASN A 6 41.44 24.07 -37.55
C ASN A 6 41.25 22.54 -37.38
N MET A 7 42.31 21.84 -36.96
CA MET A 7 42.31 20.40 -36.69
C MET A 7 41.77 20.05 -35.28
N LYS A 8 40.45 20.13 -35.07
CA LYS A 8 39.82 19.62 -33.84
C LYS A 8 38.61 18.72 -34.15
N SER A 9 38.85 17.41 -34.18
CA SER A 9 37.98 16.36 -33.58
C SER A 9 38.37 14.97 -34.11
N SER A 10 39.23 14.26 -33.37
CA SER A 10 39.45 12.83 -33.61
C SER A 10 38.36 12.01 -32.93
N PRO A 11 37.58 11.17 -33.65
CA PRO A 11 36.42 10.43 -33.13
C PRO A 11 36.81 9.13 -32.38
N ALA A 12 38.00 9.07 -31.80
CA ALA A 12 38.54 7.84 -31.21
C ALA A 12 38.24 7.68 -29.70
N VAL A 13 37.94 8.76 -28.99
CA VAL A 13 37.79 8.74 -27.51
C VAL A 13 36.34 8.46 -27.05
N GLU A 14 35.37 8.46 -27.97
CA GLU A 14 33.95 8.29 -27.64
C GLU A 14 33.41 6.87 -27.83
N ARG A 15 34.26 5.91 -28.23
CA ARG A 15 33.83 4.54 -28.53
C ARG A 15 34.07 3.53 -27.40
N GLU A 16 34.78 3.91 -26.35
CA GLU A 16 35.09 3.02 -25.22
C GLU A 16 33.96 2.93 -24.18
N LYS A 17 33.05 3.92 -24.14
CA LYS A 17 31.91 3.93 -23.19
C LYS A 17 30.68 3.11 -23.61
N ARG A 18 30.70 2.43 -24.76
CA ARG A 18 29.52 1.71 -25.30
C ARG A 18 29.60 0.18 -25.28
N ALA A 19 30.67 -0.41 -24.73
CA ALA A 19 30.89 -1.87 -24.80
C ALA A 19 30.47 -2.66 -23.54
N ALA A 20 29.92 -2.02 -22.49
CA ALA A 20 29.63 -2.69 -21.22
C ALA A 20 28.18 -3.22 -21.06
N ALA A 21 27.34 -3.21 -22.10
CA ALA A 21 25.91 -3.51 -21.98
C ALA A 21 25.41 -4.63 -22.91
N ALA A 22 26.23 -5.64 -23.19
CA ALA A 22 25.85 -6.73 -24.08
C ALA A 22 26.39 -8.10 -23.61
N VAL A 23 25.94 -8.58 -22.44
CA VAL A 23 25.89 -10.01 -22.11
C VAL A 23 24.95 -10.21 -20.91
N ASP A 24 23.65 -10.35 -21.19
CA ASP A 24 22.78 -11.22 -20.37
C ASP A 24 21.47 -11.49 -21.13
N SER A 25 21.50 -12.49 -22.01
CA SER A 25 20.33 -12.97 -22.74
C SER A 25 20.13 -14.45 -22.50
N VAL A 26 19.88 -14.83 -21.24
CA VAL A 26 19.13 -16.05 -20.92
C VAL A 26 17.68 -15.62 -20.72
N ALA A 27 16.91 -15.77 -21.79
CA ALA A 27 15.50 -15.45 -21.86
C ALA A 27 14.68 -16.31 -20.87
N VAL A 28 14.27 -15.70 -19.76
CA VAL A 28 13.10 -16.16 -19.02
C VAL A 28 11.89 -15.55 -19.72
N ASN A 29 11.13 -16.39 -20.43
CA ASN A 29 9.89 -16.07 -21.14
C ASN A 29 8.78 -15.58 -20.20
N MET A 30 8.91 -14.39 -19.60
CA MET A 30 7.79 -13.71 -18.97
C MET A 30 7.18 -12.76 -20.00
N GLY A 31 6.17 -13.25 -20.72
CA GLY A 31 5.43 -12.48 -21.71
C GLY A 31 4.99 -11.12 -21.16
N LYS A 32 4.92 -10.11 -22.04
CA LYS A 32 4.54 -8.74 -21.70
C LYS A 32 3.18 -8.73 -20.99
N VAL A 33 3.20 -8.63 -19.67
CA VAL A 33 2.00 -8.58 -18.83
C VAL A 33 1.27 -7.29 -19.13
N HIS A 34 0.05 -7.38 -19.66
CA HIS A 34 -0.80 -6.21 -19.90
C HIS A 34 -1.52 -5.86 -18.59
N GLY A 35 -1.23 -4.66 -18.09
CA GLY A 35 -1.68 -4.18 -16.77
C GLY A 35 -0.54 -3.41 -16.10
N SER A 36 -0.64 -2.08 -16.09
CA SER A 36 0.38 -1.24 -15.46
C SER A 36 0.23 -1.23 -13.94
N LEU A 37 1.34 -1.29 -13.21
CA LEU A 37 1.38 -1.08 -11.75
C LEU A 37 1.12 0.39 -11.32
N ALA A 38 0.77 1.27 -12.25
CA ALA A 38 0.62 2.71 -12.05
C ALA A 38 -0.41 3.11 -10.99
N HIS A 39 -1.35 2.22 -10.64
CA HIS A 39 -2.37 2.46 -9.62
C HIS A 39 -2.09 1.76 -8.28
N ALA A 40 -0.93 1.13 -8.12
CA ALA A 40 -0.55 0.49 -6.87
C ALA A 40 -0.56 1.52 -5.72
N GLY A 41 -1.34 1.26 -4.67
CA GLY A 41 -1.40 2.12 -3.48
C GLY A 41 -2.19 3.42 -3.63
N LYS A 42 -2.78 3.74 -4.80
CA LYS A 42 -3.53 5.00 -5.04
C LYS A 42 -4.55 5.31 -3.94
N VAL A 43 -5.36 4.31 -3.57
CA VAL A 43 -6.41 4.48 -2.55
C VAL A 43 -5.83 4.71 -1.16
N ARG A 44 -4.75 4.02 -0.79
CA ARG A 44 -4.11 4.14 0.53
C ARG A 44 -3.44 5.51 0.73
N GLY A 45 -2.94 6.12 -0.34
CA GLY A 45 -2.35 7.47 -0.32
C GLY A 45 -3.39 8.59 -0.37
N GLN A 46 -4.53 8.35 -1.02
CA GLN A 46 -5.62 9.33 -1.12
C GLN A 46 -6.40 9.48 0.18
N THR A 47 -6.57 8.40 0.96
CA THR A 47 -7.32 8.47 2.22
C THR A 47 -6.56 9.25 3.29
N PRO A 48 -7.19 10.21 3.99
CA PRO A 48 -6.54 10.96 5.07
C PRO A 48 -6.07 10.01 6.17
N LYS A 49 -4.85 10.23 6.68
CA LYS A 49 -4.27 9.40 7.74
C LYS A 49 -4.83 9.81 9.10
N VAL A 50 -5.96 9.22 9.47
CA VAL A 50 -6.56 9.44 10.79
C VAL A 50 -5.73 8.73 11.86
N THR A 51 -5.30 9.47 12.88
CA THR A 51 -4.59 8.91 14.05
C THR A 51 -5.56 8.08 14.90
N LYS A 52 -5.04 7.05 15.57
CA LYS A 52 -5.85 6.26 16.49
C LYS A 52 -6.16 7.11 17.71
N GLN A 53 -7.44 7.23 18.05
CA GLN A 53 -7.84 7.82 19.32
C GLN A 53 -7.45 6.91 20.48
N ASP A 54 -7.04 7.52 21.60
CA ASP A 54 -6.80 6.80 22.84
C ASP A 54 -8.11 6.23 23.39
N LYS A 55 -8.14 4.90 23.54
CA LYS A 55 -9.26 4.16 24.12
C LYS A 55 -8.77 3.40 25.35
N LYS A 56 -9.59 3.38 26.40
CA LYS A 56 -9.32 2.60 27.60
C LYS A 56 -9.07 1.14 27.23
N LYS A 57 -8.06 0.53 27.86
CA LYS A 57 -7.75 -0.90 27.67
C LYS A 57 -8.98 -1.72 28.02
N LYS A 58 -9.37 -2.63 27.13
CA LYS A 58 -10.45 -3.59 27.43
C LYS A 58 -9.89 -4.62 28.40
N PRO A 59 -10.61 -4.98 29.48
CA PRO A 59 -10.18 -6.11 30.30
C PRO A 59 -10.27 -7.39 29.48
N HIS A 60 -9.42 -8.35 29.80
CA HIS A 60 -9.28 -9.62 29.10
C HIS A 60 -9.70 -10.80 29.99
N GLY A 61 -9.86 -12.00 29.41
CA GLY A 61 -10.09 -13.23 30.15
C GLY A 61 -11.46 -13.32 30.84
N CYS A 62 -11.47 -13.88 32.06
CA CYS A 62 -12.70 -14.13 32.84
C CYS A 62 -13.53 -12.85 33.05
N VAL A 63 -12.85 -11.74 33.36
CA VAL A 63 -13.50 -10.44 33.58
C VAL A 63 -14.23 -9.97 32.32
N HIS A 64 -13.63 -10.14 31.14
CA HIS A 64 -14.29 -9.80 29.87
C HIS A 64 -15.53 -10.65 29.62
N LYS A 65 -15.43 -11.97 29.85
CA LYS A 65 -16.54 -12.91 29.68
C LYS A 65 -17.70 -12.57 30.62
N ARG A 66 -17.42 -12.21 31.88
CA ARG A 66 -18.45 -11.77 32.84
C ARG A 66 -19.17 -10.51 32.36
N MET A 67 -18.45 -9.50 31.89
CA MET A 67 -19.09 -8.30 31.35
C MET A 67 -19.93 -8.60 30.11
N GLN A 68 -19.48 -9.50 29.23
CA GLN A 68 -20.22 -9.90 28.04
C GLN A 68 -21.50 -10.67 28.38
N TYR A 69 -21.45 -11.56 29.38
CA TYR A 69 -22.62 -12.28 29.87
C TYR A 69 -23.67 -11.32 30.44
N ASN A 70 -23.24 -10.41 31.34
CA ASN A 70 -24.15 -9.43 31.93
C ASN A 70 -24.82 -8.58 30.85
N ARG A 71 -24.06 -8.09 29.86
CA ARG A 71 -24.59 -7.28 28.73
C ARG A 71 -25.54 -8.05 27.81
N ARG A 72 -25.43 -9.38 27.71
CA ARG A 72 -26.25 -10.18 26.77
C ARG A 72 -27.51 -10.75 27.41
N PHE A 73 -27.44 -11.11 28.69
CA PHE A 73 -28.46 -11.94 29.32
C PHE A 73 -29.06 -11.32 30.58
N VAL A 74 -28.27 -10.63 31.39
CA VAL A 74 -28.74 -10.13 32.70
C VAL A 74 -29.29 -8.71 32.61
N THR A 75 -28.58 -7.82 31.93
CA THR A 75 -28.93 -6.39 31.87
C THR A 75 -29.96 -6.09 30.79
N VAL A 76 -30.05 -6.91 29.74
CA VAL A 76 -30.98 -6.69 28.63
C VAL A 76 -32.30 -7.40 28.90
N VAL A 77 -33.37 -6.63 29.09
CA VAL A 77 -34.75 -7.14 29.04
C VAL A 77 -35.20 -7.10 27.57
N VAL A 78 -35.67 -8.23 27.05
CA VAL A 78 -36.22 -8.29 25.69
C VAL A 78 -37.58 -7.61 25.69
N GLY A 79 -37.60 -6.32 25.37
CA GLY A 79 -38.84 -5.58 25.14
C GLY A 79 -39.61 -6.13 23.93
N PHE A 80 -40.87 -5.72 23.79
CA PHE A 80 -41.69 -6.10 22.65
C PHE A 80 -41.15 -5.48 21.35
N GLY A 81 -40.98 -6.29 20.31
CA GLY A 81 -40.44 -5.88 19.01
C GLY A 81 -39.16 -6.61 18.59
N LYS A 82 -38.56 -6.17 17.48
CA LYS A 82 -37.33 -6.77 16.94
C LYS A 82 -36.13 -6.41 17.82
N LYS A 83 -35.33 -7.41 18.22
CA LYS A 83 -34.11 -7.19 19.01
C LYS A 83 -33.12 -6.31 18.24
N ARG A 84 -32.73 -5.18 18.84
CA ARG A 84 -31.68 -4.30 18.30
C ARG A 84 -30.29 -4.95 18.48
N GLY A 85 -29.45 -4.80 17.46
CA GLY A 85 -28.09 -5.33 17.45
C GLY A 85 -27.11 -4.46 18.26
N PRO A 86 -25.99 -5.04 18.74
CA PRO A 86 -25.04 -4.34 19.62
C PRO A 86 -24.31 -3.15 18.98
N ASN A 87 -24.30 -3.04 17.65
CA ASN A 87 -23.70 -1.95 16.89
C ASN A 87 -24.73 -1.28 15.96
N SER A 88 -26.00 -1.20 16.38
CA SER A 88 -27.02 -0.45 15.63
C SER A 88 -26.80 1.06 15.84
N SER A 89 -26.72 1.82 14.75
CA SER A 89 -26.54 3.29 14.77
C SER A 89 -27.85 4.07 14.61
N GLU A 90 -28.98 3.37 14.56
CA GLU A 90 -30.31 3.98 14.59
C GLU A 90 -30.60 4.45 16.02
N LYS A 91 -31.02 5.72 16.16
CA LYS A 91 -31.41 6.34 17.43
C LYS A 91 -32.73 5.78 17.94
#